data_AF-A0A533S376-F1
#
_entry.id   AF-A0A533S376-F1
#
_cell.length_a   1.000
_cell.length_b   1.000
_cell.length_c   1.000
_cell.angle_alpha   90.00
_cell.angle_beta   90.00
_cell.angle_gamma   90.00
#
_symmetry.space_group_name_H-M   'P 1'
#
loop_
_entity.id
_entity.type
_entity.pdbx_description
1 polymer ?
#
loop_
_entity_poly.entity_id
_entity_poly.type
_entity_poly.pdbx_seq_one_letter_code
_entity_poly.pdbx_strand_id
1 'polypeptide(L)'
;MNKTFSYYVIFIGAVCVFVLVRTVLFPQNMILRNAIIQGALIGFGLAFVSAQVYARVKAAKVNGWVTMIGLGRPGNGMFLRAAHAQLFPGPVNTPEEAMYWWTKTDGTGHDLNGIHEYVLHFPAGGLPPNKAFWSITMGDAQNHYVANPLNRYSVSDRSGLVQNPDGSVDIYIQNAAPAGKESNWLPAPSANYILWLRVYIPGESILRGEYIVPPVAKVS
;
A
#
# COMPACT_ATOMS: atom_id res chain seq x y z
N MET A 1 8.90 6.55 -3.03
CA MET A 1 9.36 7.36 -1.88
C MET A 1 10.22 8.47 -2.45
N ASN A 2 9.89 9.75 -2.21
CA ASN A 2 10.61 10.88 -2.82
C ASN A 2 12.09 10.87 -2.40
N LYS A 3 13.04 11.12 -3.33
CA LYS A 3 14.49 11.14 -3.04
C LYS A 3 14.81 12.10 -1.89
N THR A 4 14.12 13.24 -1.83
CA THR A 4 14.24 14.22 -0.75
C THR A 4 13.90 13.62 0.62
N PHE A 5 12.84 12.82 0.72
CA PHE A 5 12.46 12.14 1.96
C PHE A 5 13.51 11.11 2.40
N SER A 6 14.08 10.35 1.45
CA SER A 6 15.19 9.45 1.75
C SER A 6 16.40 10.20 2.31
N TYR A 7 16.76 11.35 1.75
CA TYR A 7 17.85 12.18 2.27
C TYR A 7 17.57 12.71 3.67
N TYR A 8 16.34 13.14 3.96
CA TYR A 8 15.94 13.57 5.30
C TYR A 8 16.06 12.44 6.33
N VAL A 9 15.61 11.22 5.99
CA VAL A 9 15.71 10.07 6.90
C VAL A 9 17.18 9.71 7.18
N ILE A 10 18.04 9.71 6.15
CA ILE A 10 19.47 9.46 6.31
C ILE A 10 20.12 10.53 7.19
N PHE A 11 19.80 11.81 6.95
CA PHE A 11 20.34 12.92 7.73
C PHE A 11 19.92 12.85 9.20
N ILE A 12 18.63 12.61 9.47
CA ILE A 12 18.12 12.43 10.83
C ILE A 12 18.81 11.23 11.50
N GLY A 13 18.94 10.11 10.80
CA GLY A 13 19.66 8.94 11.29
C GLY A 13 21.11 9.26 11.67
N ALA A 14 21.84 9.98 10.81
CA ALA A 14 23.22 10.38 11.05
C ALA A 14 23.35 11.34 12.25
N VAL A 15 22.44 12.31 12.39
CA VAL A 15 22.38 13.22 13.54
C VAL A 15 22.10 12.43 14.82
N CYS A 16 21.13 11.51 14.81
CA CYS A 16 20.84 10.65 15.96
C CYS A 16 22.08 9.84 16.37
N VAL A 17 22.76 9.19 15.43
CA VAL A 17 23.98 8.41 15.71
C VAL A 17 25.09 9.31 16.28
N PHE A 18 25.35 10.47 15.66
CA PHE A 18 26.37 11.41 16.14
C PHE A 18 26.08 11.88 17.57
N VAL A 19 24.82 12.24 17.86
CA VAL A 19 24.42 12.64 19.21
C VAL A 19 24.61 11.48 20.17
N LEU A 20 24.18 10.26 19.82
CA LEU A 20 24.33 9.08 20.68
C LEU A 20 25.79 8.77 21.00
N VAL A 21 26.66 8.76 19.99
CA VAL A 21 28.12 8.58 20.14
C VAL A 21 28.71 9.67 21.02
N ARG A 22 28.35 10.94 20.78
CA ARG A 22 28.85 12.07 21.57
C ARG A 22 28.39 12.01 23.02
N THR A 23 27.14 11.64 23.27
CA THR A 23 26.56 11.61 24.62
C THR A 23 27.14 10.45 25.44
N VAL A 24 27.39 9.30 24.80
CA VAL A 24 27.97 8.10 25.46
C VAL A 24 29.48 8.24 25.68
N LEU A 25 30.22 8.73 24.68
CA LEU A 25 31.68 8.80 24.74
C LEU A 25 32.22 10.09 25.38
N PHE A 26 31.45 11.18 25.37
CA PHE A 26 31.85 12.49 25.91
C PHE A 26 30.74 13.07 26.80
N PRO A 27 30.50 12.48 27.98
CA PRO A 27 29.45 12.95 28.89
C PRO A 27 29.72 14.38 29.34
N GLN A 28 28.75 15.27 29.09
CA GLN A 28 28.77 16.65 29.57
C GLN A 28 27.77 16.83 30.72
N ASN A 29 28.10 17.69 31.69
CA ASN A 29 27.13 18.16 32.69
C ASN A 29 26.06 19.02 31.98
N MET A 30 24.96 18.41 31.60
CA MET A 30 23.82 19.08 30.98
C MET A 30 22.80 19.54 32.02
N ILE A 31 22.28 20.75 31.82
CA ILE A 31 21.12 21.24 32.55
C ILE A 31 19.89 20.40 32.14
N LEU A 32 19.01 20.09 33.10
CA LEU A 32 17.82 19.25 32.93
C LEU A 32 17.01 19.57 31.66
N ARG A 33 16.81 20.86 31.34
CA ARG A 33 16.12 21.30 30.13
C ARG A 33 16.74 20.74 28.85
N ASN A 34 18.07 20.81 28.73
CA ASN A 34 18.78 20.32 27.55
C ASN A 34 18.74 18.78 27.49
N ALA A 35 18.77 18.11 28.64
CA ALA A 35 18.66 16.65 28.73
C ALA A 35 17.29 16.16 28.26
N ILE A 36 16.21 16.83 28.66
CA ILE A 36 14.85 16.54 28.20
C ILE A 36 14.74 16.73 26.68
N ILE A 37 15.24 17.87 26.15
CA ILE A 37 15.18 18.16 24.71
C ILE A 37 15.95 17.10 23.91
N GLN A 38 17.19 16.79 24.31
CA GLN A 38 17.99 15.78 23.61
C GLN A 38 17.36 14.39 23.69
N GLY A 39 16.89 13.98 24.87
CA GLY A 39 16.21 12.69 25.06
C GLY A 39 14.96 12.57 24.19
N ALA A 40 14.14 13.62 24.11
CA ALA A 40 12.96 13.64 23.25
C ALA A 40 13.31 13.52 21.75
N LEU A 41 14.32 14.27 21.28
CA LEU A 41 14.75 14.23 19.87
C LEU A 41 15.35 12.87 19.48
N ILE A 42 16.24 12.32 20.30
CA ILE A 42 16.85 11.01 20.06
C ILE A 42 15.78 9.92 20.12
N GLY A 43 14.93 9.94 21.16
CA GLY A 43 13.86 8.97 21.33
C GLY A 43 12.87 8.97 20.16
N PHE A 44 12.45 10.16 19.70
CA PHE A 44 11.61 10.29 18.52
C PHE A 44 12.28 9.76 17.26
N GLY A 45 13.54 10.15 17.00
CA GLY A 45 14.30 9.70 15.84
C GLY A 45 14.47 8.17 15.81
N LEU A 46 14.88 7.57 16.92
CA LEU A 46 15.02 6.12 17.05
C LEU A 46 13.68 5.40 16.89
N ALA A 47 12.61 5.89 17.51
CA ALA A 47 11.28 5.30 17.37
C ALA A 47 10.79 5.36 15.91
N PHE A 48 10.97 6.50 15.25
CA PHE A 48 10.57 6.70 13.86
C PHE A 48 11.32 5.76 12.92
N VAL A 49 12.64 5.68 13.05
CA VAL A 49 13.49 4.79 12.22
C VAL A 49 13.19 3.32 12.51
N SER A 50 13.02 2.95 13.79
CA SER A 50 12.69 1.56 14.17
C SER A 50 11.35 1.13 13.59
N ALA A 51 10.33 2.01 13.62
CA ALA A 51 9.05 1.76 12.98
C ALA A 51 9.18 1.59 11.46
N GLN A 52 9.99 2.42 10.77
CA GLN A 52 10.23 2.28 9.33
C GLN A 52 10.89 0.95 8.98
N VAL A 53 11.92 0.55 9.74
CA VAL A 53 12.61 -0.73 9.54
C VAL A 53 11.66 -1.89 9.78
N TYR A 54 10.92 -1.85 10.89
CA TYR A 54 9.96 -2.90 11.22
C TYR A 54 8.84 -3.01 10.17
N ALA A 55 8.38 -1.87 9.64
CA ALA A 55 7.39 -1.85 8.55
C ALA A 55 7.90 -2.56 7.30
N ARG A 56 9.15 -2.30 6.89
CA ARG A 56 9.75 -2.93 5.70
C ARG A 56 9.97 -4.42 5.88
N VAL A 57 10.25 -4.87 7.09
CA VAL A 57 10.37 -6.31 7.41
C VAL A 57 9.00 -7.00 7.39
N LYS A 58 7.96 -6.33 7.86
CA LYS A 58 6.60 -6.89 7.96
C LYS A 58 5.78 -6.77 6.68
N ALA A 59 6.09 -5.80 5.81
CA ALA A 59 5.41 -5.63 4.54
C ALA A 59 5.90 -6.65 3.51
N ALA A 60 4.95 -7.26 2.81
CA ALA A 60 5.22 -8.01 1.59
C ALA A 60 5.02 -7.09 0.39
N LYS A 61 5.97 -7.12 -0.54
CA LYS A 61 5.84 -6.49 -1.87
C LYS A 61 5.96 -7.55 -2.95
N VAL A 62 4.88 -7.81 -3.66
CA VAL A 62 4.79 -8.82 -4.73
C VAL A 62 4.04 -8.20 -5.91
N ASN A 63 4.59 -8.31 -7.12
CA ASN A 63 3.94 -7.79 -8.34
C ASN A 63 3.55 -6.29 -8.27
N GLY A 64 4.35 -5.48 -7.57
CA GLY A 64 4.06 -4.06 -7.33
C GLY A 64 3.15 -3.79 -6.13
N TRP A 65 2.32 -4.75 -5.73
CA TRP A 65 1.40 -4.65 -4.61
C TRP A 65 2.09 -4.74 -3.26
N VAL A 66 1.69 -3.88 -2.32
CA VAL A 66 2.17 -3.86 -0.94
C VAL A 66 1.05 -4.30 0.00
N THR A 67 1.35 -5.22 0.91
CA THR A 67 0.44 -5.66 1.98
C THR A 67 1.17 -5.91 3.30
N MET A 68 0.41 -5.98 4.39
CA MET A 68 0.88 -6.38 5.73
C MET A 68 -0.15 -7.30 6.37
N ILE A 69 0.23 -8.56 6.59
CA ILE A 69 -0.65 -9.56 7.24
C ILE A 69 -0.57 -9.42 8.77
N GLY A 70 -1.69 -9.65 9.46
CA GLY A 70 -1.75 -9.71 10.93
C GLY A 70 -2.05 -8.38 11.62
N LEU A 71 -2.52 -7.39 10.88
CA LEU A 71 -2.94 -6.10 11.44
C LEU A 71 -4.26 -6.22 12.23
N GLY A 72 -4.67 -5.12 12.88
CA GLY A 72 -5.99 -5.01 13.54
C GLY A 72 -6.20 -5.81 14.82
N ARG A 73 -5.28 -6.71 15.21
CA ARG A 73 -5.42 -7.46 16.47
C ARG A 73 -5.20 -6.55 17.70
N PRO A 74 -6.03 -6.66 18.75
CA PRO A 74 -5.85 -5.87 19.98
C PRO A 74 -4.47 -6.04 20.60
N GLY A 75 -3.92 -7.26 20.61
CA GLY A 75 -2.58 -7.58 21.12
C GLY A 75 -1.40 -7.05 20.29
N ASN A 76 -1.64 -6.39 19.15
CA ASN A 76 -0.57 -5.78 18.37
C ASN A 76 0.09 -4.65 19.17
N GLY A 77 1.40 -4.80 19.42
CA GLY A 77 2.19 -3.80 20.12
C GLY A 77 2.34 -2.47 19.35
N MET A 78 2.74 -1.43 20.07
CA MET A 78 2.81 -0.06 19.52
C MET A 78 3.76 0.07 18.32
N PHE A 79 4.85 -0.70 18.28
CA PHE A 79 5.77 -0.72 17.13
C PHE A 79 5.12 -1.23 15.84
N LEU A 80 4.28 -2.27 15.90
CA LEU A 80 3.57 -2.75 14.72
C LEU A 80 2.55 -1.72 14.23
N ARG A 81 1.85 -1.06 15.16
CA ARG A 81 0.88 0.01 14.84
C ARG A 81 1.56 1.24 14.23
N ALA A 82 2.73 1.63 14.77
CA ALA A 82 3.54 2.72 14.22
C ALA A 82 4.12 2.37 12.85
N ALA A 83 4.66 1.16 12.69
CA ALA A 83 5.16 0.65 11.43
C ALA A 83 4.08 0.63 10.34
N HIS A 84 2.89 0.13 10.69
CA HIS A 84 1.71 0.18 9.85
C HIS A 84 1.38 1.61 9.42
N ALA A 85 1.22 2.54 10.37
CA ALA A 85 0.82 3.92 10.08
C ALA A 85 1.79 4.66 9.15
N GLN A 86 3.06 4.23 9.10
CA GLN A 86 4.08 4.83 8.26
C GLN A 86 4.14 4.29 6.83
N LEU A 87 3.90 2.97 6.63
CA LEU A 87 4.10 2.32 5.32
C LEU A 87 2.81 1.89 4.65
N PHE A 88 1.76 1.63 5.44
CA PHE A 88 0.47 1.16 4.96
C PHE A 88 -0.60 2.19 5.36
N PRO A 89 -0.89 3.19 4.52
CA PRO A 89 -1.83 4.27 4.85
C PRO A 89 -3.30 3.84 4.71
N GLY A 90 -3.57 2.53 4.79
CA GLY A 90 -4.88 1.94 4.51
C GLY A 90 -5.73 1.73 5.76
N PRO A 91 -7.00 1.33 5.57
CA PRO A 91 -7.82 0.84 6.66
C PRO A 91 -7.17 -0.37 7.35
N VAL A 92 -7.47 -0.54 8.63
CA VAL A 92 -6.96 -1.63 9.45
C VAL A 92 -8.12 -2.44 9.98
N ASN A 93 -8.08 -3.73 9.71
CA ASN A 93 -8.95 -4.73 10.31
C ASN A 93 -8.13 -5.96 10.68
N THR A 94 -8.73 -6.87 11.45
CA THR A 94 -8.19 -8.22 11.58
C THR A 94 -8.23 -8.91 10.20
N PRO A 95 -7.24 -9.75 9.85
CA PRO A 95 -7.19 -10.40 8.53
C PRO A 95 -8.47 -11.16 8.18
N GLU A 96 -9.13 -11.75 9.18
CA GLU A 96 -10.38 -12.51 9.03
C GLU A 96 -11.57 -11.63 8.60
N GLU A 97 -11.51 -10.33 8.87
CA GLU A 97 -12.56 -9.38 8.51
C GLU A 97 -12.26 -8.72 7.16
N ALA A 98 -11.04 -8.21 6.98
CA ALA A 98 -10.62 -7.67 5.70
C ALA A 98 -9.10 -7.66 5.51
N MET A 99 -8.70 -7.92 4.28
CA MET A 99 -7.31 -7.83 3.81
C MET A 99 -7.18 -6.80 2.69
N TYR A 100 -6.04 -6.13 2.66
CA TYR A 100 -5.81 -4.97 1.82
C TYR A 100 -4.45 -5.05 1.12
N TRP A 101 -4.43 -4.65 -0.14
CA TRP A 101 -3.22 -4.39 -0.91
C TRP A 101 -3.34 -3.03 -1.57
N TRP A 102 -2.23 -2.32 -1.70
CA TRP A 102 -2.19 -1.10 -2.48
C TRP A 102 -0.98 -1.07 -3.40
N THR A 103 -1.09 -0.33 -4.49
CA THR A 103 0.03 -0.07 -5.39
C THR A 103 -0.03 1.32 -5.98
N LYS A 104 1.16 1.88 -6.21
CA LYS A 104 1.42 3.08 -7.02
C LYS A 104 2.16 2.74 -8.30
N THR A 105 2.54 1.48 -8.48
CA THR A 105 3.38 1.04 -9.59
C THR A 105 2.78 -0.15 -10.32
N ASP A 106 3.11 -0.30 -11.59
CA ASP A 106 2.86 -1.52 -12.34
C ASP A 106 3.75 -2.68 -11.88
N GLY A 107 3.60 -3.86 -12.49
CA GLY A 107 4.39 -5.04 -12.19
C GLY A 107 5.88 -4.91 -12.49
N THR A 108 6.28 -3.96 -13.33
CA THR A 108 7.69 -3.66 -13.67
C THR A 108 8.30 -2.59 -12.78
N GLY A 109 7.49 -1.94 -11.93
CA GLY A 109 7.92 -0.93 -10.97
C GLY A 109 7.81 0.52 -11.47
N HIS A 110 7.20 0.77 -12.63
CA HIS A 110 6.91 2.13 -13.10
C HIS A 110 5.67 2.69 -12.42
N ASP A 111 5.64 3.99 -12.13
CA ASP A 111 4.48 4.64 -11.52
C ASP A 111 3.24 4.52 -12.42
N LEU A 112 2.11 4.18 -11.82
CA LEU A 112 0.82 4.12 -12.48
C LEU A 112 0.37 5.53 -12.84
N ASN A 113 0.17 5.76 -14.14
CA ASN A 113 -0.26 7.05 -14.70
C ASN A 113 -1.24 6.82 -15.85
N GLY A 114 -2.40 7.47 -15.83
CA GLY A 114 -3.46 7.21 -16.81
C GLY A 114 -3.27 7.83 -18.19
N ILE A 115 -2.08 8.39 -18.49
CA ILE A 115 -1.61 8.53 -19.88
C ILE A 115 -1.35 7.18 -20.55
N HIS A 116 -1.25 6.11 -19.75
CA HIS A 116 -1.07 4.75 -20.21
C HIS A 116 -2.29 3.91 -19.87
N GLU A 117 -2.52 2.91 -20.71
CA GLU A 117 -3.55 1.89 -20.49
C GLU A 117 -2.94 0.72 -19.73
N TYR A 118 -3.68 0.18 -18.76
CA TYR A 118 -3.25 -0.97 -17.99
C TYR A 118 -4.36 -2.01 -17.92
N VAL A 119 -3.95 -3.26 -17.77
CA VAL A 119 -4.83 -4.40 -17.49
C VAL A 119 -4.34 -5.10 -16.23
N LEU A 120 -5.29 -5.41 -15.35
CA LEU A 120 -5.09 -6.39 -14.28
C LEU A 120 -5.81 -7.67 -14.67
N HIS A 121 -5.03 -8.67 -15.08
CA HIS A 121 -5.52 -9.97 -15.53
C HIS A 121 -5.57 -10.95 -14.36
N PHE A 122 -6.77 -11.40 -14.00
CA PHE A 122 -6.95 -12.52 -13.09
C PHE A 122 -7.12 -13.81 -13.91
N PRO A 123 -6.24 -14.81 -13.75
CA PRO A 123 -6.40 -16.09 -14.45
C PRO A 123 -7.70 -16.78 -14.01
N ALA A 124 -8.15 -17.77 -14.77
CA ALA A 124 -9.33 -18.55 -14.42
C ALA A 124 -9.24 -19.12 -12.99
N GLY A 125 -10.26 -18.87 -12.17
CA GLY A 125 -10.24 -19.24 -10.74
C GLY A 125 -9.29 -18.42 -9.86
N GLY A 126 -8.62 -17.41 -10.41
CA GLY A 126 -7.63 -16.56 -9.72
C GLY A 126 -8.17 -15.28 -9.10
N LEU A 127 -9.50 -15.07 -9.12
CA LEU A 127 -10.13 -13.95 -8.41
C LEU A 127 -9.89 -14.06 -6.89
N PRO A 128 -9.87 -12.93 -6.15
CA PRO A 128 -9.63 -12.95 -4.71
C PRO A 128 -10.66 -13.82 -3.96
N PRO A 129 -10.24 -14.93 -3.32
CA PRO A 129 -11.17 -15.80 -2.61
C PRO A 129 -11.71 -15.10 -1.37
N ASN A 130 -13.03 -15.14 -1.20
CA ASN A 130 -13.72 -14.42 -0.14
C ASN A 130 -15.07 -15.07 0.20
N LYS A 131 -15.67 -14.68 1.33
CA LYS A 131 -17.03 -15.06 1.73
C LYS A 131 -18.00 -13.87 1.75
N ALA A 132 -17.58 -12.70 1.26
CA ALA A 132 -18.42 -11.52 1.18
C ALA A 132 -18.28 -10.81 -0.17
N PHE A 133 -17.20 -10.06 -0.39
CA PHE A 133 -16.85 -9.47 -1.67
C PHE A 133 -15.38 -9.02 -1.71
N TRP A 134 -14.90 -8.68 -2.90
CA TRP A 134 -13.67 -7.92 -3.09
C TRP A 134 -13.91 -6.68 -3.95
N SER A 135 -13.02 -5.69 -3.85
CA SER A 135 -13.05 -4.53 -4.73
C SER A 135 -11.65 -4.02 -5.08
N ILE A 136 -11.51 -3.49 -6.28
CA ILE A 136 -10.39 -2.65 -6.70
C ILE A 136 -10.90 -1.22 -6.75
N THR A 137 -10.33 -0.35 -5.95
CA THR A 137 -10.70 1.07 -5.86
C THR A 137 -9.54 1.92 -6.34
N MET A 138 -9.87 2.98 -7.06
CA MET A 138 -8.91 3.97 -7.51
C MET A 138 -8.99 5.27 -6.70
N GLY A 139 -7.84 5.84 -6.42
CA GLY A 139 -7.71 7.25 -6.03
C GLY A 139 -6.60 7.95 -6.82
N ASP A 140 -6.56 9.28 -6.75
CA ASP A 140 -5.42 10.06 -7.25
C ASP A 140 -4.13 9.76 -6.46
N ALA A 141 -3.03 10.42 -6.80
CA ALA A 141 -1.75 10.26 -6.10
C ALA A 141 -1.81 10.61 -4.59
N GLN A 142 -2.84 11.33 -4.16
CA GLN A 142 -3.15 11.73 -2.78
C GLN A 142 -4.24 10.84 -2.13
N ASN A 143 -4.72 9.82 -2.85
CA ASN A 143 -5.75 8.87 -2.43
C ASN A 143 -7.18 9.45 -2.37
N HIS A 144 -7.47 10.54 -3.09
CA HIS A 144 -8.82 11.07 -3.24
C HIS A 144 -9.56 10.40 -4.41
N TYR A 145 -10.89 10.34 -4.34
CA TYR A 145 -11.70 9.87 -5.45
C TYR A 145 -11.60 10.80 -6.66
N VAL A 146 -11.47 10.19 -7.83
CA VAL A 146 -11.32 10.91 -9.11
C VAL A 146 -12.64 10.88 -9.86
N ALA A 147 -13.26 12.05 -10.03
CA ALA A 147 -14.48 12.20 -10.80
C ALA A 147 -14.30 11.64 -12.22
N ASN A 148 -15.29 10.88 -12.70
CA ASN A 148 -15.27 10.27 -14.02
C ASN A 148 -16.70 10.12 -14.58
N PRO A 149 -16.86 9.97 -15.91
CA PRO A 149 -18.17 9.95 -16.55
C PRO A 149 -19.13 8.85 -16.05
N LEU A 150 -18.61 7.76 -15.49
CA LEU A 150 -19.41 6.64 -14.98
C LEU A 150 -19.78 6.80 -13.50
N ASN A 151 -19.29 7.85 -12.82
CA ASN A 151 -19.34 7.97 -11.36
C ASN A 151 -18.86 6.67 -10.65
N ARG A 152 -17.86 6.00 -11.26
CA ARG A 152 -17.35 4.69 -10.85
C ARG A 152 -15.95 4.83 -10.29
N TYR A 153 -15.79 4.58 -8.99
CA TYR A 153 -14.49 4.68 -8.30
C TYR A 153 -13.92 3.32 -7.91
N SER A 154 -14.70 2.26 -8.12
CA SER A 154 -14.28 0.89 -7.86
C SER A 154 -14.96 -0.10 -8.81
N VAL A 155 -14.31 -1.25 -8.97
CA VAL A 155 -14.82 -2.45 -9.62
C VAL A 155 -14.75 -3.61 -8.62
N SER A 156 -15.72 -4.51 -8.62
CA SER A 156 -15.86 -5.60 -7.66
C SER A 156 -16.44 -6.86 -8.32
N ASP A 157 -16.43 -7.98 -7.60
CA ASP A 157 -17.20 -9.17 -7.98
C ASP A 157 -18.73 -8.92 -8.08
N ARG A 158 -19.22 -7.79 -7.58
CA ARG A 158 -20.62 -7.36 -7.70
C ARG A 158 -20.87 -6.40 -8.86
N SER A 159 -19.85 -6.07 -9.65
CA SER A 159 -19.95 -5.10 -10.74
C SER A 159 -20.46 -5.67 -12.06
N GLY A 160 -20.90 -6.94 -12.08
CA GLY A 160 -21.36 -7.60 -13.32
C GLY A 160 -20.21 -7.88 -14.29
N LEU A 161 -19.04 -8.26 -13.75
CA LEU A 161 -17.83 -8.54 -14.53
C LEU A 161 -18.09 -9.61 -15.59
N VAL A 162 -17.59 -9.35 -16.79
CA VAL A 162 -17.63 -10.27 -17.92
C VAL A 162 -16.35 -11.09 -17.92
N GLN A 163 -16.49 -12.41 -17.93
CA GLN A 163 -15.37 -13.34 -18.05
C GLN A 163 -14.93 -13.47 -19.50
N ASN A 164 -13.64 -13.70 -19.70
CA ASN A 164 -13.07 -14.11 -20.96
C ASN A 164 -13.45 -15.57 -21.30
N PRO A 165 -13.31 -16.01 -22.56
CA PRO A 165 -13.66 -17.38 -22.96
C PRO A 165 -12.91 -18.49 -22.21
N ASP A 166 -11.71 -18.20 -21.69
CA ASP A 166 -10.89 -19.12 -20.88
C ASP A 166 -11.27 -19.11 -19.39
N GLY A 167 -12.26 -18.31 -18.98
CA GLY A 167 -12.70 -18.13 -17.60
C GLY A 167 -11.88 -17.11 -16.79
N SER A 168 -10.88 -16.47 -17.40
CA SER A 168 -10.15 -15.35 -16.79
C SER A 168 -11.01 -14.08 -16.72
N VAL A 169 -10.55 -13.09 -15.95
CA VAL A 169 -11.18 -11.77 -15.86
C VAL A 169 -10.14 -10.69 -15.99
N ASP A 170 -10.30 -9.84 -17.01
CA ASP A 170 -9.49 -8.63 -17.18
C ASP A 170 -10.19 -7.43 -16.57
N ILE A 171 -9.49 -6.66 -15.75
CA ILE A 171 -9.91 -5.33 -15.32
C ILE A 171 -9.13 -4.30 -16.12
N TYR A 172 -9.83 -3.48 -16.89
CA TYR A 172 -9.24 -2.43 -17.71
C TYR A 172 -9.11 -1.15 -16.90
N ILE A 173 -7.89 -0.61 -16.81
CA ILE A 173 -7.55 0.55 -15.98
C ILE A 173 -6.93 1.60 -16.90
N GLN A 174 -7.78 2.52 -17.37
CA GLN A 174 -7.42 3.47 -18.43
C GLN A 174 -8.34 4.68 -18.42
N ASN A 175 -7.87 5.80 -18.98
CA ASN A 175 -8.63 7.05 -19.01
C ASN A 175 -9.79 7.02 -20.01
N ALA A 176 -9.54 6.48 -21.21
CA ALA A 176 -10.57 6.31 -22.24
C ALA A 176 -11.33 5.00 -22.07
N ALA A 177 -12.62 4.98 -22.40
CA ALA A 177 -13.43 3.77 -22.34
C ALA A 177 -12.91 2.69 -23.30
N PRO A 178 -12.67 1.45 -22.84
CA PRO A 178 -12.38 0.34 -23.73
C PRO A 178 -13.69 -0.14 -24.37
N ALA A 179 -13.82 0.07 -25.68
CA ALA A 179 -15.05 -0.25 -26.42
C ALA A 179 -15.48 -1.72 -26.23
N GLY A 180 -16.72 -1.93 -25.79
CA GLY A 180 -17.31 -3.25 -25.56
C GLY A 180 -16.82 -3.96 -24.30
N LYS A 181 -16.03 -3.30 -23.45
CA LYS A 181 -15.43 -3.83 -22.22
C LYS A 181 -15.74 -2.96 -21.00
N GLU A 182 -16.77 -2.11 -21.09
CA GLU A 182 -17.12 -1.11 -20.10
C GLU A 182 -17.54 -1.71 -18.74
N SER A 183 -18.06 -2.95 -18.74
CA SER A 183 -18.39 -3.64 -17.47
C SER A 183 -17.16 -3.86 -16.59
N ASN A 184 -16.01 -4.16 -17.21
CA ASN A 184 -14.77 -4.46 -16.53
C ASN A 184 -13.84 -3.24 -16.42
N TRP A 185 -14.33 -2.06 -16.81
CA TRP A 185 -13.52 -0.84 -16.87
C TRP A 185 -13.56 -0.06 -15.55
N LEU A 186 -12.38 0.33 -15.09
CA LEU A 186 -12.14 1.29 -14.01
C LEU A 186 -11.53 2.57 -14.61
N PRO A 187 -12.30 3.66 -14.69
CA PRO A 187 -11.82 4.92 -15.29
C PRO A 187 -10.65 5.55 -14.53
N ALA A 188 -9.53 5.80 -15.22
CA ALA A 188 -8.33 6.43 -14.66
C ALA A 188 -8.24 7.95 -14.92
N PRO A 189 -7.64 8.76 -14.02
CA PRO A 189 -7.29 10.14 -14.34
C PRO A 189 -6.16 10.20 -15.39
N SER A 190 -6.01 11.32 -16.09
CA SER A 190 -4.84 11.62 -16.95
C SER A 190 -3.56 11.95 -16.14
N ALA A 191 -3.42 11.41 -14.92
CA ALA A 191 -2.35 11.69 -13.97
C ALA A 191 -1.96 10.42 -13.20
N ASN A 192 -1.02 10.56 -12.27
CA ASN A 192 -0.65 9.47 -11.37
C ASN A 192 -1.82 9.07 -10.46
N TYR A 193 -1.97 7.77 -10.22
CA TYR A 193 -3.04 7.23 -9.40
C TYR A 193 -2.57 6.09 -8.49
N ILE A 194 -3.43 5.71 -7.55
CA ILE A 194 -3.23 4.62 -6.60
C ILE A 194 -4.36 3.62 -6.78
N LEU A 195 -4.03 2.33 -6.72
CA LEU A 195 -5.02 1.26 -6.67
C LEU A 195 -5.01 0.60 -5.29
N TRP A 196 -6.19 0.22 -4.83
CA TRP A 196 -6.40 -0.57 -3.63
C TRP A 196 -7.21 -1.82 -3.96
N LEU A 197 -6.66 -2.99 -3.71
CA LEU A 197 -7.44 -4.23 -3.63
C LEU A 197 -7.87 -4.43 -2.19
N ARG A 198 -9.16 -4.66 -1.97
CA ARG A 198 -9.77 -4.96 -0.67
C ARG A 198 -10.52 -6.26 -0.78
N VAL A 199 -10.33 -7.17 0.16
CA VAL A 199 -11.03 -8.45 0.21
C VAL A 199 -11.68 -8.58 1.59
N TYR A 200 -13.00 -8.74 1.61
CA TYR A 200 -13.80 -8.80 2.83
C TYR A 200 -14.18 -10.24 3.14
N ILE A 201 -13.98 -10.64 4.39
CA ILE A 201 -14.06 -12.03 4.84
C ILE A 201 -13.22 -12.94 3.91
N PRO A 202 -11.90 -12.72 3.80
CA PRO A 202 -11.06 -13.41 2.84
C PRO A 202 -10.99 -14.91 3.10
N GLY A 203 -10.77 -15.68 2.03
CA GLY A 203 -10.60 -17.12 2.08
C GLY A 203 -9.24 -17.55 2.64
N GLU A 204 -9.11 -18.86 2.91
CA GLU A 204 -7.95 -19.45 3.59
C GLU A 204 -6.60 -19.16 2.90
N SER A 205 -6.54 -19.18 1.57
CA SER A 205 -5.28 -18.91 0.86
C SER A 205 -4.78 -17.48 1.09
N ILE A 206 -5.67 -16.50 1.23
CA ILE A 206 -5.30 -15.14 1.63
C ILE A 206 -4.84 -15.12 3.09
N LEU A 207 -5.58 -15.76 3.99
CA LEU A 207 -5.26 -15.78 5.43
C LEU A 207 -3.91 -16.47 5.72
N ARG A 208 -3.55 -17.47 4.92
CA ARG A 208 -2.24 -18.15 4.97
C ARG A 208 -1.13 -17.40 4.21
N GLY A 209 -1.45 -16.31 3.53
CA GLY A 209 -0.48 -15.52 2.76
C GLY A 209 -0.01 -16.17 1.46
N GLU A 210 -0.76 -17.14 0.94
CA GLU A 210 -0.46 -17.89 -0.30
C GLU A 210 -1.03 -17.21 -1.54
N TYR A 211 -2.06 -16.38 -1.38
CA TYR A 211 -2.68 -15.65 -2.49
C TYR A 211 -1.76 -14.54 -3.01
N ILE A 212 -1.47 -14.58 -4.30
CA ILE A 212 -0.63 -13.59 -4.99
C ILE A 212 -1.53 -12.74 -5.89
N VAL A 213 -1.55 -11.43 -5.65
CA VAL A 213 -2.24 -10.49 -6.54
C VAL A 213 -1.48 -10.42 -7.87
N PRO A 214 -2.15 -10.58 -9.03
CA PRO A 214 -1.49 -10.41 -10.32
C PRO A 214 -0.90 -9.00 -10.48
N PRO A 215 0.17 -8.85 -11.29
CA PRO A 215 0.69 -7.53 -11.59
C PRO A 215 -0.32 -6.72 -12.40
N VAL A 216 -0.36 -5.41 -12.15
CA VAL A 216 -0.94 -4.46 -13.10
C VAL A 216 0.04 -4.37 -14.27
N ALA A 217 -0.41 -4.68 -15.48
CA ALA A 217 0.43 -4.71 -16.67
C ALA A 217 0.06 -3.55 -17.59
N LYS A 218 1.06 -2.81 -18.07
CA LYS A 218 0.86 -1.79 -19.10
C LYS A 218 0.49 -2.47 -20.42
N VAL A 219 -0.54 -1.97 -21.10
CA VAL A 219 -0.89 -2.38 -22.46
C VAL A 219 0.14 -1.77 -23.41
N SER A 220 0.73 -2.61 -24.27
CA SER A 220 1.75 -2.22 -25.25
C SER A 220 1.19 -1.39 -26.38
#